data_AF-A0A452XG24-F1
#
_entry.id   AF-A0A452XG24-F1
#
_cell.length_a   1.000
_cell.length_b   1.000
_cell.length_c   1.000
_cell.angle_alpha   90.00
_cell.angle_beta   90.00
_cell.angle_gamma   90.00
#
_symmetry.space_group_name_H-M   'P 1'
#
loop_
_entity.id
_entity.type
_entity.pdbx_description
1 polymer ?
#
loop_
_entity_poly.entity_id
_entity_poly.type
_entity_poly.pdbx_seq_one_letter_code
_entity_poly.pdbx_strand_id
1 'polypeptide(L)'
;MLPAGQKLGGQELVGGLDCTVHRNFFGSQLQSFETELSVPMLADKEGGSNTCRGVFIRAPAILEVGSDVEILAECPVPSGRPSITIPSAEGVEEEVYTKDRVIVAVRQGNILATAFHPELTSDCRWHRFFLDMDKESHPKAFSALSLSSSSRDSAGGSKTKPFDLPIFE
;
A
#
# COMPACT_ATOMS: atom_id res chain seq x y z
N MET A 1 0.72 -10.67 20.54
CA MET A 1 0.60 -11.81 19.61
C MET A 1 1.60 -11.55 18.51
N LEU A 2 2.67 -12.36 18.40
CA LEU A 2 3.73 -12.14 17.41
C LEU A 2 3.23 -12.62 16.03
N PRO A 3 3.51 -11.89 14.93
CA PRO A 3 3.17 -12.37 13.59
C PRO A 3 3.98 -13.64 13.28
N ALA A 4 3.29 -14.72 12.93
CA ALA A 4 3.89 -15.98 12.55
C ALA A 4 4.59 -15.86 11.18
N GLY A 5 5.80 -16.42 11.05
CA GLY A 5 6.58 -16.40 9.80
C GLY A 5 8.07 -16.01 9.92
N GLN A 6 8.61 -15.86 11.13
CA GLN A 6 10.03 -15.54 11.31
C GLN A 6 10.91 -16.77 11.07
N LYS A 7 11.68 -16.77 9.96
CA LYS A 7 12.80 -17.68 9.78
C LYS A 7 13.93 -17.27 10.75
N LEU A 8 14.57 -18.24 11.41
CA LEU A 8 15.71 -18.01 12.30
C LEU A 8 16.83 -17.25 11.54
N GLY A 9 17.10 -16.00 11.93
CA GLY A 9 18.01 -15.08 11.21
C GLY A 9 17.34 -14.09 10.25
N GLY A 10 16.00 -14.00 10.25
CA GLY A 10 15.23 -13.00 9.51
C GLY A 10 15.34 -11.60 10.10
N GLN A 11 15.14 -10.60 9.26
CA GLN A 11 15.10 -9.19 9.67
C GLN A 11 13.94 -8.96 10.65
N GLU A 12 14.19 -8.21 11.72
CA GLU A 12 13.17 -7.80 12.68
C GLU A 12 12.08 -7.00 11.93
N LEU A 13 10.83 -7.45 12.04
CA LEU A 13 9.70 -6.79 11.40
C LEU A 13 9.33 -5.56 12.24
N VAL A 14 9.18 -4.40 11.59
CA VAL A 14 8.67 -3.18 12.24
C VAL A 14 7.28 -3.41 12.87
N GLY A 15 6.53 -4.40 12.36
CA GLY A 15 5.16 -4.68 12.79
C GLY A 15 4.17 -3.66 12.23
N GLY A 16 2.93 -3.70 12.72
CA GLY A 16 1.87 -2.74 12.38
C GLY A 16 0.90 -3.19 11.27
N LEU A 17 1.26 -4.19 10.47
CA LEU A 17 0.36 -4.83 9.50
C LEU A 17 0.16 -6.29 9.89
N ASP A 18 -1.08 -6.67 10.18
CA ASP A 18 -1.47 -8.03 10.60
C ASP A 18 -1.69 -8.92 9.37
N CYS A 19 -0.59 -9.34 8.74
CA CYS A 19 -0.65 -10.23 7.58
C CYS A 19 0.52 -11.20 7.52
N THR A 20 0.29 -12.36 6.92
CA THR A 20 1.30 -13.39 6.65
C THR A 20 1.84 -13.21 5.23
N VAL A 21 3.14 -12.97 5.11
CA VAL A 21 3.80 -12.69 3.81
C VAL A 21 4.79 -13.79 3.46
N HIS A 22 4.70 -14.30 2.22
CA HIS A 22 5.70 -15.19 1.64
C HIS A 22 6.59 -14.45 0.64
N ARG A 23 7.90 -14.45 0.87
CA ARG A 23 8.88 -13.79 0.00
C ARG A 23 9.05 -14.55 -1.31
N ASN A 24 9.28 -13.83 -2.42
CA ASN A 24 9.55 -14.40 -3.75
C ASN A 24 8.51 -15.46 -4.18
N PHE A 25 7.23 -15.24 -3.85
CA PHE A 25 6.14 -16.20 -4.08
C PHE A 25 6.04 -16.63 -5.54
N PHE A 26 6.32 -15.72 -6.47
CA PHE A 26 6.17 -15.95 -7.90
C PHE A 26 7.31 -16.81 -8.54
N GLY A 27 8.35 -17.19 -7.79
CA GLY A 27 9.40 -18.12 -8.26
C GLY A 27 10.38 -17.51 -9.27
N SER A 28 11.41 -18.27 -9.68
CA SER A 28 12.61 -17.77 -10.37
C SER A 28 12.45 -17.44 -11.87
N GLN A 29 11.54 -18.12 -12.57
CA GLN A 29 11.34 -17.91 -14.01
C GLN A 29 10.40 -16.75 -14.32
N LEU A 30 9.59 -16.34 -13.35
CA LEU A 30 8.52 -15.36 -13.53
C LEU A 30 8.63 -14.24 -12.48
N GLN A 31 9.87 -13.94 -12.11
CA GLN A 31 10.22 -12.92 -11.12
C GLN A 31 9.75 -11.54 -11.53
N SER A 32 9.67 -11.26 -12.83
CA SER A 32 9.21 -9.99 -13.36
C SER A 32 8.07 -10.23 -14.33
N PHE A 33 6.89 -9.72 -13.99
CA PHE A 33 5.74 -9.77 -14.87
C PHE A 33 4.81 -8.60 -14.60
N GLU A 34 3.88 -8.40 -15.51
CA GLU A 34 2.90 -7.33 -15.41
C GLU A 34 1.53 -7.92 -15.65
N THR A 35 0.54 -7.45 -14.89
CA THR A 35 -0.85 -7.91 -15.04
C THR A 35 -1.80 -6.78 -14.70
N GLU A 36 -3.02 -6.86 -15.22
CA GLU A 36 -4.11 -6.00 -14.76
C GLU A 36 -4.67 -6.55 -13.45
N LEU A 37 -4.79 -5.66 -12.47
CA LEU A 37 -5.37 -5.92 -11.15
C LEU A 37 -6.75 -5.26 -11.09
N SER A 38 -7.74 -5.98 -10.56
CA SER A 38 -9.07 -5.44 -10.31
C SER A 38 -9.04 -4.62 -9.02
N VAL A 39 -9.35 -3.32 -9.13
CA VAL A 39 -9.30 -2.33 -8.04
C VAL A 39 -10.51 -1.39 -8.09
N PRO A 40 -11.75 -1.91 -7.90
CA PRO A 40 -12.96 -1.09 -7.96
C PRO A 40 -12.95 0.04 -6.91
N MET A 41 -12.45 -0.24 -5.71
CA MET A 41 -12.35 0.74 -4.63
C MET A 41 -11.50 1.97 -5.01
N LEU A 42 -10.44 1.75 -5.78
CA LEU A 42 -9.58 2.83 -6.25
C LEU A 42 -10.28 3.68 -7.32
N ALA A 43 -11.08 3.04 -8.18
CA ALA A 43 -11.90 3.74 -9.16
C ALA A 43 -13.01 4.57 -8.50
N ASP A 44 -13.61 4.07 -7.42
CA ASP A 44 -14.65 4.78 -6.68
C ASP A 44 -14.11 6.04 -5.97
N LYS A 45 -12.87 5.98 -5.45
CA LYS A 45 -12.25 7.12 -4.74
C LYS A 45 -11.56 8.13 -5.66
N GLU A 46 -10.74 7.65 -6.59
CA GLU A 46 -9.89 8.50 -7.42
C GLU A 46 -10.48 8.77 -8.82
N GLY A 47 -11.54 8.04 -9.18
CA GLY A 47 -12.05 7.98 -10.56
C GLY A 47 -11.20 7.10 -11.48
N GLY A 48 -11.77 6.73 -12.63
CA GLY A 48 -11.06 6.02 -13.70
C GLY A 48 -11.52 4.56 -13.90
N SER A 49 -10.62 3.72 -14.42
CA SER A 49 -10.90 2.30 -14.72
C SER A 49 -10.95 1.46 -13.44
N ASN A 50 -11.82 0.45 -13.39
CA ASN A 50 -11.85 -0.54 -12.30
C ASN A 50 -10.63 -1.47 -12.29
N THR A 51 -9.69 -1.27 -13.22
CA THR A 51 -8.43 -2.00 -13.29
C THR A 51 -7.23 -1.06 -13.18
N CYS A 52 -6.13 -1.57 -12.63
CA CYS A 52 -4.82 -0.90 -12.65
C CYS A 52 -3.73 -1.88 -13.09
N ARG A 53 -2.69 -1.38 -13.74
CA ARG A 53 -1.53 -2.20 -14.11
C ARG A 53 -0.64 -2.42 -12.89
N GLY A 54 -0.42 -3.66 -12.50
CA GLY A 54 0.51 -4.06 -11.46
C GLY A 54 1.81 -4.56 -12.06
N VAL A 55 2.94 -3.92 -11.73
CA VAL A 55 4.29 -4.33 -12.13
C VAL A 55 4.94 -5.09 -10.99
N PHE A 56 5.17 -6.39 -11.17
CA PHE A 56 5.70 -7.28 -10.13
C PHE A 56 7.17 -7.55 -10.42
N ILE A 57 8.07 -7.27 -9.46
CA ILE A 57 9.50 -7.57 -9.56
C ILE A 57 9.96 -8.27 -8.28
N ARG A 58 10.29 -9.55 -8.39
CA ARG A 58 10.59 -10.46 -7.27
C ARG A 58 9.57 -10.30 -6.13
N ALA A 59 8.32 -10.17 -6.52
CA ALA A 59 7.27 -9.76 -5.61
C ALA A 59 7.03 -10.80 -4.52
N PRO A 60 6.80 -10.36 -3.26
CA PRO A 60 6.21 -11.21 -2.25
C PRO A 60 4.73 -11.47 -2.56
N ALA A 61 4.10 -12.32 -1.76
CA ALA A 61 2.66 -12.49 -1.73
C ALA A 61 2.14 -12.49 -0.31
N ILE A 62 0.93 -11.99 -0.12
CA ILE A 62 0.22 -12.08 1.14
C ILE A 62 -0.67 -13.32 1.09
N LEU A 63 -0.47 -14.22 2.05
CA LEU A 63 -1.18 -15.50 2.14
C LEU A 63 -2.45 -15.37 2.98
N GLU A 64 -2.33 -14.62 4.08
CA GLU A 64 -3.37 -14.43 5.08
C GLU A 64 -3.33 -13.01 5.61
N VAL A 65 -4.49 -12.54 6.05
CA VAL A 65 -4.70 -11.21 6.62
C VAL A 65 -5.56 -11.32 7.88
N GLY A 66 -5.29 -10.48 8.87
CA GLY A 66 -6.11 -10.36 10.07
C GLY A 66 -7.47 -9.70 9.79
N SER A 67 -8.35 -9.70 10.79
CA SER A 67 -9.71 -9.15 10.66
C SER A 67 -9.75 -7.64 10.40
N ASP A 68 -8.72 -6.92 10.85
CA ASP A 68 -8.64 -5.46 10.76
C ASP A 68 -7.99 -4.97 9.45
N VAL A 69 -7.62 -5.91 8.57
CA VAL A 69 -6.92 -5.64 7.31
C VAL A 69 -7.91 -5.68 6.15
N GLU A 70 -7.97 -4.59 5.41
CA GLU A 70 -8.76 -4.45 4.19
C GLU A 70 -7.94 -4.95 2.99
N ILE A 71 -8.49 -5.90 2.23
CA ILE A 71 -7.91 -6.35 0.97
C ILE A 71 -8.30 -5.38 -0.14
N LEU A 72 -7.31 -4.79 -0.81
CA LEU A 72 -7.51 -3.80 -1.88
C LEU A 72 -7.37 -4.38 -3.27
N ALA A 73 -6.50 -5.38 -3.46
CA ALA A 73 -6.26 -6.01 -4.75
C ALA A 73 -5.78 -7.46 -4.64
N GLU A 74 -6.22 -8.27 -5.59
CA GLU A 74 -5.77 -9.64 -5.80
C GLU A 74 -5.21 -9.82 -7.21
N CYS A 75 -4.17 -10.64 -7.33
CA CYS A 75 -3.55 -11.04 -8.58
C CYS A 75 -3.92 -12.48 -8.92
N PRO A 76 -4.32 -12.79 -10.17
CA PRO A 76 -4.46 -14.18 -10.61
C PRO A 76 -3.09 -14.87 -10.61
N VAL A 77 -3.05 -16.10 -10.09
CA VAL A 77 -1.88 -16.96 -10.16
C VAL A 77 -1.99 -17.79 -11.44
N PRO A 78 -1.02 -17.72 -12.37
CA PRO A 78 -1.11 -18.46 -13.63
C PRO A 78 -1.13 -19.98 -13.38
N SER A 79 -2.06 -20.67 -14.04
CA SER A 79 -2.49 -22.07 -13.81
C SER A 79 -1.46 -23.19 -14.09
N GLY A 80 -0.16 -22.90 -13.99
CA GLY A 80 0.92 -23.87 -14.20
C GLY A 80 2.06 -23.73 -13.18
N ARG A 81 1.81 -23.10 -12.04
CA ARG A 81 2.81 -22.81 -10.99
C ARG A 81 2.57 -23.62 -9.71
N PRO A 82 3.64 -23.82 -8.92
CA PRO A 82 3.72 -24.92 -7.98
C PRO A 82 2.74 -24.72 -6.84
N SER A 83 2.23 -25.84 -6.33
CA SER A 83 1.96 -26.02 -4.91
C SER A 83 3.10 -25.38 -4.10
N ILE A 84 2.94 -24.15 -3.63
CA ILE A 84 3.98 -23.48 -2.84
C ILE A 84 3.96 -24.13 -1.47
N THR A 85 5.03 -24.86 -1.16
CA THR A 85 5.28 -25.42 0.16
C THR A 85 5.63 -24.26 1.09
N ILE A 86 4.68 -23.87 1.93
CA ILE A 86 4.93 -22.89 2.98
C ILE A 86 5.64 -23.64 4.12
N PRO A 87 6.88 -23.31 4.49
CA PRO A 87 7.51 -23.91 5.65
C PRO A 87 6.76 -23.43 6.90
N SER A 88 5.96 -24.31 7.50
CA SER A 88 5.32 -24.04 8.78
C SER A 88 6.40 -23.89 9.86
N ALA A 89 6.20 -22.96 10.79
CA ALA A 89 7.19 -22.61 11.83
C ALA A 89 7.51 -23.77 12.79
N GLU A 90 6.73 -24.86 12.75
CA GLU A 90 6.80 -26.01 13.64
C GLU A 90 6.80 -27.31 12.80
N GLY A 91 7.92 -27.64 12.15
CA GLY A 91 8.39 -29.01 11.88
C GLY A 91 7.59 -29.99 11.00
N VAL A 92 6.26 -30.01 10.97
CA VAL A 92 5.47 -30.96 10.16
C VAL A 92 4.11 -30.33 9.86
N GLU A 93 3.95 -29.81 8.64
CA GLU A 93 2.76 -29.89 7.78
C GLU A 93 3.01 -28.98 6.56
N GLU A 94 3.13 -29.62 5.40
CA GLU A 94 3.35 -28.95 4.11
C GLU A 94 1.99 -28.46 3.59
N GLU A 95 1.57 -27.24 3.98
CA GLU A 95 0.37 -26.66 3.40
C GLU A 95 0.64 -26.19 1.97
N VAL A 96 -0.11 -26.77 1.04
CA VAL A 96 -0.12 -26.39 -0.36
C VAL A 96 -1.04 -25.20 -0.55
N TYR A 97 -0.48 -24.05 -0.93
CA TYR A 97 -1.31 -22.91 -1.36
C TYR A 97 -1.95 -23.21 -2.73
N THR A 98 -3.24 -23.56 -2.74
CA THR A 98 -3.99 -23.96 -3.95
C THR A 98 -4.90 -22.87 -4.53
N LYS A 99 -4.84 -21.63 -4.01
CA LYS A 99 -5.76 -20.58 -4.49
C LYS A 99 -5.35 -20.06 -5.86
N ASP A 100 -6.35 -19.86 -6.73
CA ASP A 100 -6.20 -19.25 -8.06
C ASP A 100 -5.81 -17.77 -8.02
N ARG A 101 -5.93 -17.14 -6.84
CA ARG A 101 -5.66 -15.73 -6.62
C ARG A 101 -4.81 -15.54 -5.36
N VAL A 102 -4.06 -14.47 -5.35
CA VAL A 102 -3.21 -14.09 -4.23
C VAL A 102 -3.35 -12.61 -3.92
N ILE A 103 -3.29 -12.28 -2.65
CA ILE A 103 -3.45 -10.90 -2.18
C ILE A 103 -2.14 -10.14 -2.48
N VAL A 104 -2.29 -8.98 -3.11
CA VAL A 104 -1.15 -8.15 -3.56
C VAL A 104 -1.24 -6.69 -3.15
N ALA A 105 -2.38 -6.24 -2.62
CA ALA A 105 -2.47 -4.95 -1.92
C ALA A 105 -3.43 -5.04 -0.74
N VAL A 106 -3.03 -4.46 0.39
CA VAL A 106 -3.81 -4.41 1.62
C VAL A 106 -3.65 -3.06 2.32
N ARG A 107 -4.63 -2.72 3.15
CA ARG A 107 -4.61 -1.55 4.02
C ARG A 107 -4.98 -1.94 5.44
N GLN A 108 -4.29 -1.36 6.42
CA GLN A 108 -4.69 -1.40 7.83
C GLN A 108 -4.49 -0.02 8.44
N GLY A 109 -5.59 0.67 8.78
CA GLY A 109 -5.54 2.04 9.29
C GLY A 109 -4.83 3.00 8.31
N ASN A 110 -3.69 3.55 8.74
CA ASN A 110 -2.82 4.44 7.97
C ASN A 110 -1.66 3.71 7.25
N ILE A 111 -1.64 2.38 7.26
CA ILE A 111 -0.63 1.58 6.58
C ILE A 111 -1.21 1.04 5.28
N LEU A 112 -0.50 1.29 4.17
CA LEU A 112 -0.76 0.72 2.86
C LEU A 112 0.41 -0.17 2.48
N ALA A 113 0.13 -1.40 2.05
CA ALA A 113 1.15 -2.31 1.53
C ALA A 113 0.76 -2.83 0.16
N THR A 114 1.70 -2.79 -0.78
CA THR A 114 1.57 -3.33 -2.13
C THR A 114 2.74 -4.30 -2.41
N ALA A 115 2.44 -5.42 -3.06
CA ALA A 115 3.43 -6.39 -3.51
C ALA A 115 3.97 -6.08 -4.92
N PHE A 116 3.39 -5.09 -5.59
CA PHE A 116 3.81 -4.57 -6.89
C PHE A 116 4.36 -3.15 -6.74
N HIS A 117 4.91 -2.65 -7.84
CA HIS A 117 5.55 -1.34 -7.97
C HIS A 117 4.62 -0.35 -8.71
N PRO A 118 3.74 0.37 -8.01
CA PRO A 118 2.86 1.37 -8.63
C PRO A 118 3.65 2.52 -9.29
N GLU A 119 4.84 2.82 -8.80
CA GLU A 119 5.75 3.87 -9.29
C GLU A 119 6.33 3.59 -10.67
N LEU A 120 6.34 2.32 -11.09
CA LEU A 120 6.80 1.91 -12.43
C LEU A 120 5.69 2.03 -13.48
N THR A 121 4.57 2.65 -13.12
CA THR A 121 3.45 2.92 -14.03
C THR A 121 3.16 4.41 -14.08
N SER A 122 2.48 4.85 -15.14
CA SER A 122 1.97 6.23 -15.23
C SER A 122 0.67 6.45 -14.43
N ASP A 123 0.15 5.41 -13.76
CA ASP A 123 -1.08 5.49 -12.98
C ASP A 123 -0.79 5.96 -11.55
N CYS A 124 -1.08 7.23 -11.28
CA CYS A 124 -0.83 7.82 -9.96
C CYS A 124 -1.92 7.54 -8.92
N ARG A 125 -2.96 6.75 -9.23
CA ARG A 125 -4.11 6.57 -8.31
C ARG A 125 -3.71 5.92 -6.99
N TRP A 126 -2.81 4.93 -6.99
CA TRP A 126 -2.29 4.35 -5.74
C TRP A 126 -1.58 5.37 -4.86
N HIS A 127 -0.82 6.29 -5.46
CA HIS A 127 -0.12 7.34 -4.74
C HIS A 127 -1.11 8.37 -4.17
N ARG A 128 -2.13 8.77 -4.94
CA ARG A 128 -3.19 9.67 -4.44
C ARG A 128 -3.99 9.04 -3.32
N PHE A 129 -4.36 7.78 -3.49
CA PHE A 129 -5.04 6.99 -2.46
C PHE A 129 -4.23 6.97 -1.15
N PHE A 130 -2.92 6.73 -1.24
CA PHE A 130 -2.05 6.79 -0.07
C PHE A 130 -2.02 8.17 0.60
N LEU A 131 -1.94 9.25 -0.18
CA LEU A 131 -1.97 10.62 0.36
C LEU A 131 -3.32 10.96 1.00
N ASP A 132 -4.42 10.41 0.48
CA ASP A 132 -5.76 10.63 1.01
C ASP A 132 -6.03 9.83 2.29
N MET A 133 -5.29 8.74 2.56
CA MET A 133 -5.37 8.00 3.83
C MET A 133 -5.03 8.88 5.06
N ASP A 134 -4.21 9.92 4.89
CA ASP A 134 -3.86 10.86 5.96
C ASP A 134 -5.05 11.74 6.37
N LYS A 135 -5.93 12.05 5.42
CA LYS A 135 -7.14 12.85 5.66
C LYS A 135 -8.20 12.07 6.45
N GLU A 136 -8.25 10.75 6.28
CA GLU A 136 -9.20 9.86 6.97
C GLU A 136 -8.77 9.53 8.41
N SER A 137 -7.46 9.54 8.69
CA SER A 137 -6.91 9.21 10.02
C SER A 137 -6.90 10.37 11.02
N HIS A 138 -7.11 11.60 10.55
CA HIS A 138 -7.26 12.80 11.40
C HIS A 138 -8.51 13.65 11.09
N PRO A 139 -9.73 13.23 11.45
CA PRO A 139 -10.90 14.10 11.40
C PRO A 139 -10.90 15.24 12.45
N LYS A 140 -9.89 15.35 13.34
CA LYS A 140 -9.90 16.28 14.49
C LYS A 140 -8.63 17.08 14.79
N ALA A 141 -7.52 16.88 14.10
CA ALA A 141 -6.30 17.65 14.40
C ALA A 141 -6.19 18.97 13.63
N PHE A 142 -6.74 19.03 12.40
CA PHE A 142 -6.57 20.21 11.54
C PHE A 142 -7.60 21.33 11.79
N SER A 143 -8.76 21.04 12.40
CA SER A 143 -9.76 22.08 12.69
C SER A 143 -9.34 23.04 13.82
N ALA A 144 -8.36 22.65 14.65
CA ALA A 144 -7.87 23.49 15.75
C ALA A 144 -6.89 24.58 15.28
N LEU A 145 -6.23 24.41 14.12
CA LEU A 145 -5.25 25.39 13.61
C LEU A 145 -5.89 26.48 12.74
N SER A 146 -7.03 26.19 12.10
CA SER A 146 -7.73 27.15 11.23
C SER A 146 -8.50 28.25 11.96
N LEU A 147 -8.60 28.20 13.30
CA LEU A 147 -9.36 29.17 14.10
C LEU A 147 -8.54 30.33 14.68
N SER A 148 -7.24 30.44 14.35
CA SER A 148 -6.36 31.48 14.93
C SER A 148 -6.05 32.68 14.02
N SER A 149 -6.60 32.76 12.80
CA SER A 149 -6.41 33.91 11.90
C SER A 149 -7.70 34.67 11.64
N SER A 150 -8.31 35.26 12.67
CA SER A 150 -9.36 36.27 12.51
C SER A 150 -9.42 37.19 13.72
N SER A 151 -8.47 38.14 13.79
CA SER A 151 -8.57 39.36 14.59
C SER A 151 -7.52 40.37 14.14
N ARG A 152 -7.92 41.32 13.28
CA ARG A 152 -7.69 42.77 13.48
C ARG A 152 -8.29 43.61 12.36
N ASP A 153 -8.78 44.76 12.80
CA ASP A 153 -9.67 45.69 12.15
C ASP A 153 -9.07 46.50 10.99
N SER A 154 -9.96 46.86 10.06
CA SER A 154 -10.17 48.16 9.39
C SER A 154 -9.02 49.14 9.09
N ALA A 155 -9.07 49.59 7.83
CA ALA A 155 -8.68 50.91 7.28
C ALA A 155 -7.25 51.13 6.75
N GLY A 156 -7.18 51.54 5.47
CA GLY A 156 -6.04 52.27 4.89
C GLY A 156 -5.33 51.55 3.74
N GLY A 157 -5.47 52.05 2.50
CA GLY A 157 -4.81 51.49 1.33
C GLY A 157 -3.30 51.78 1.26
N SER A 158 -2.52 50.89 0.63
CA SER A 158 -1.33 51.22 -0.15
C SER A 158 -0.80 49.99 -0.91
N LYS A 159 -0.30 50.26 -2.12
CA LYS A 159 0.34 49.42 -3.15
C LYS A 159 1.05 48.14 -2.68
N THR A 160 0.78 47.04 -3.39
CA THR A 160 1.55 45.80 -3.37
C THR A 160 3.00 46.06 -3.83
N LYS A 161 3.98 45.69 -2.99
CA LYS A 161 5.38 45.49 -3.43
C LYS A 161 5.56 44.00 -3.74
N PRO A 162 6.25 43.63 -4.83
CA PRO A 162 6.56 42.23 -5.11
C PRO A 162 7.60 41.71 -4.10
N PHE A 163 7.42 40.48 -3.66
CA PHE A 163 8.32 39.75 -2.77
C PHE A 163 9.63 39.43 -3.52
N ASP A 164 10.75 39.84 -2.94
CA ASP A 164 12.10 39.47 -3.38
C ASP A 164 12.50 38.17 -2.68
N LEU A 165 12.85 37.13 -3.44
CA LEU A 165 13.31 35.84 -2.89
C LEU A 165 14.85 35.85 -2.83
N PRO A 166 15.47 35.36 -1.75
CA PRO A 166 16.92 35.33 -1.64
C PRO A 166 17.51 34.23 -2.53
N ILE A 167 18.48 34.62 -3.36
CA ILE A 167 19.37 33.71 -4.08
C ILE A 167 20.49 33.34 -3.12
N PHE A 168 20.71 32.05 -2.90
CA PHE A 168 21.87 31.54 -2.18
C PHE A 168 22.99 31.27 -3.19
N GLU A 169 24.15 31.90 -3.00
CA GLU A 169 25.41 31.62 -3.73
C GLU A 169 26.03 30.27 -3.32
#